data_AF-A0A7V1RIT3-F1
#
_entry.id   AF-A0A7V1RIT3-F1
#
_cell.length_a   1.000
_cell.length_b   1.000
_cell.length_c   1.000
_cell.angle_alpha   90.00
_cell.angle_beta   90.00
_cell.angle_gamma   90.00
#
_symmetry.space_group_name_H-M   'P 1'
#
loop_
_entity.id
_entity.type
_entity.pdbx_description
1 polymer ?
#
loop_
_entity_poly.entity_id
_entity_poly.type
_entity_poly.pdbx_seq_one_letter_code
_entity_poly.pdbx_strand_id
1 'polypeptide(L)'
;AGGSGGAGVGASIRGGSVVVRGDCGARAGISMKGGVLVVGGDVGYNSGFMMQRGTMIVCGDAAEGLGDSMYEGAIFVGGGIAALGSDAVEAEVTDDDRAFLDRVLAEAGLGGSVSSFRKIVSGRKLWNFSTKEPELWRTAL
;
A
#
# COMPACT_ATOMS: atom_id res chain seq x y z
N ALA A 1 -4.95 -0.01 26.04
CA ALA A 1 -4.18 -1.09 25.42
C ALA A 1 -4.47 -1.08 23.92
N GLY A 2 -3.47 -0.86 23.08
CA GLY A 2 -3.60 -1.00 21.63
C GLY A 2 -3.47 -2.48 21.24
N GLY A 3 -4.33 -2.97 20.36
CA GLY A 3 -4.26 -4.35 19.87
C GLY A 3 -3.41 -4.46 18.61
N SER A 4 -2.75 -5.61 18.44
CA SER A 4 -2.11 -6.04 17.19
C SER A 4 -3.11 -6.81 16.33
N GLY A 5 -2.98 -6.70 15.02
CA GLY A 5 -3.79 -7.39 14.03
C GLY A 5 -3.12 -8.66 13.49
N GLY A 6 -3.90 -9.71 13.26
CA GLY A 6 -3.42 -10.95 12.65
C GLY A 6 -3.09 -10.81 11.15
N ALA A 7 -2.91 -11.94 10.46
CA ALA A 7 -2.74 -11.92 9.01
C ALA A 7 -4.01 -11.43 8.28
N GLY A 8 -3.85 -10.65 7.21
CA GLY A 8 -4.98 -10.23 6.36
C GLY A 8 -5.88 -9.12 6.94
N VAL A 9 -5.41 -8.35 7.92
CA VAL A 9 -6.14 -7.18 8.43
C VAL A 9 -6.48 -6.23 7.29
N GLY A 10 -7.72 -5.73 7.26
CA GLY A 10 -8.17 -4.80 6.21
C GLY A 10 -8.26 -5.45 4.82
N ALA A 11 -8.28 -6.79 4.73
CA ALA A 11 -8.43 -7.48 3.45
C ALA A 11 -9.69 -7.02 2.71
N SER A 12 -9.53 -6.64 1.43
CA SER A 12 -10.63 -6.25 0.55
C SER A 12 -11.54 -5.13 1.07
N ILE A 13 -11.06 -4.27 1.97
CA ILE A 13 -11.84 -3.09 2.37
C ILE A 13 -12.15 -2.26 1.12
N ARG A 14 -13.39 -1.77 1.04
CA ARG A 14 -13.89 -0.97 -0.09
C ARG A 14 -14.09 0.50 0.29
N GLY A 15 -14.28 0.78 1.58
CA GLY A 15 -14.52 2.10 2.15
C GLY A 15 -14.45 2.07 3.68
N GLY A 16 -14.50 3.25 4.30
CA GLY A 16 -14.28 3.43 5.73
C GLY A 16 -12.79 3.42 6.12
N SER A 17 -12.53 3.48 7.43
CA SER A 17 -11.19 3.43 8.00
C SER A 17 -11.05 2.26 8.97
N VAL A 18 -9.89 1.59 8.92
CA VAL A 18 -9.48 0.57 9.89
C VAL A 18 -8.20 1.06 10.56
N VAL A 19 -8.19 1.09 11.88
CA VAL A 19 -7.02 1.52 12.67
C VAL A 19 -6.58 0.35 13.56
N VAL A 20 -5.34 -0.10 13.36
CA VAL A 20 -4.64 -1.03 14.25
C VAL A 20 -3.54 -0.25 14.96
N ARG A 21 -3.54 -0.25 16.29
CA ARG A 21 -2.58 0.54 17.08
C ARG A 21 -1.22 -0.14 17.26
N GLY A 22 -1.18 -1.47 17.21
CA GLY A 22 0.04 -2.25 17.20
C GLY A 22 0.42 -2.73 15.80
N ASP A 23 1.10 -3.87 15.76
CA ASP A 23 1.61 -4.46 14.51
C ASP A 23 0.51 -5.22 13.76
N CYS A 24 0.70 -5.38 12.45
CA CYS A 24 -0.06 -6.34 11.64
C CYS A 24 0.85 -7.47 11.15
N GLY A 25 0.31 -8.69 11.13
CA GLY A 25 0.96 -9.83 10.51
C GLY A 25 1.07 -9.72 8.98
N ALA A 26 1.43 -10.83 8.33
CA ALA A 26 1.58 -10.88 6.88
C ALA A 26 0.29 -10.49 6.12
N ARG A 27 0.48 -9.90 4.92
CA ARG A 27 -0.59 -9.57 3.97
C ARG A 27 -1.64 -8.60 4.52
N ALA A 28 -1.23 -7.67 5.39
CA ALA A 28 -2.09 -6.55 5.78
C ALA A 28 -2.51 -5.77 4.53
N GLY A 29 -3.78 -5.38 4.42
CA GLY A 29 -4.29 -4.64 3.26
C GLY A 29 -4.32 -5.44 1.94
N ILE A 30 -4.26 -6.77 1.98
CA ILE A 30 -4.34 -7.59 0.77
C ILE A 30 -5.63 -7.32 -0.03
N SER A 31 -5.46 -7.08 -1.32
CA SER A 31 -6.54 -6.82 -2.26
C SER A 31 -7.47 -5.67 -1.85
N MET A 32 -6.96 -4.67 -1.14
CA MET A 32 -7.71 -3.45 -0.84
C MET A 32 -8.31 -2.83 -2.11
N LYS A 33 -9.59 -2.47 -2.03
CA LYS A 33 -10.36 -1.89 -3.15
C LYS A 33 -10.79 -0.45 -2.88
N GLY A 34 -10.38 0.11 -1.75
CA GLY A 34 -10.72 1.46 -1.28
C GLY A 34 -10.54 1.59 0.24
N GLY A 35 -10.95 2.72 0.79
CA GLY A 35 -10.83 3.01 2.23
C GLY A 35 -9.39 3.28 2.69
N VAL A 36 -9.23 3.39 4.00
CA VAL A 36 -7.96 3.71 4.66
C VAL A 36 -7.63 2.65 5.71
N LEU A 37 -6.44 2.05 5.62
CA LEU A 37 -5.89 1.17 6.66
C LEU A 37 -4.72 1.89 7.34
N VAL A 38 -4.80 2.09 8.66
CA VAL A 38 -3.74 2.68 9.48
C VAL A 38 -3.19 1.62 10.43
N VAL A 39 -1.87 1.43 10.42
CA VAL A 39 -1.13 0.52 11.30
C VAL A 39 -0.13 1.33 12.10
N GLY A 40 -0.27 1.33 13.42
CA GLY A 40 0.56 2.09 14.34
C GLY A 40 1.94 1.47 14.59
N GLY A 41 2.10 0.17 14.33
CA GLY A 41 3.37 -0.53 14.39
C GLY A 41 3.84 -1.04 13.04
N ASP A 42 4.42 -2.23 13.03
CA ASP A 42 5.05 -2.84 11.86
C ASP A 42 4.03 -3.63 11.02
N VAL A 43 4.40 -3.92 9.77
CA VAL A 43 3.63 -4.82 8.88
C VAL A 43 4.48 -5.95 8.34
N GLY A 44 3.89 -7.16 8.33
CA GLY A 44 4.54 -8.36 7.84
C GLY A 44 4.61 -8.48 6.31
N TYR A 45 5.22 -9.58 5.86
CA TYR A 45 5.49 -9.92 4.46
C TYR A 45 4.26 -9.74 3.54
N ASN A 46 4.47 -9.23 2.32
CA ASN A 46 3.46 -9.03 1.28
C ASN A 46 2.27 -8.14 1.71
N SER A 47 2.50 -7.18 2.60
CA SER A 47 1.45 -6.19 2.89
C SER A 47 1.18 -5.30 1.68
N GLY A 48 -0.08 -4.95 1.45
CA GLY A 48 -0.54 -4.27 0.23
C GLY A 48 -0.55 -5.16 -1.02
N PHE A 49 -0.38 -6.49 -0.89
CA PHE A 49 -0.40 -7.40 -2.05
C PHE A 49 -1.71 -7.29 -2.84
N MET A 50 -1.62 -7.17 -4.16
CA MET A 50 -2.77 -7.05 -5.07
C MET A 50 -3.69 -5.87 -4.75
N MET A 51 -3.19 -4.82 -4.08
CA MET A 51 -3.97 -3.61 -3.78
C MET A 51 -4.46 -2.96 -5.07
N GLN A 52 -5.79 -2.79 -5.19
CA GLN A 52 -6.45 -2.26 -6.38
C GLN A 52 -6.78 -0.78 -6.24
N ARG A 53 -7.00 -0.31 -5.00
CA ARG A 53 -7.29 1.10 -4.65
C ARG A 53 -7.21 1.27 -3.14
N GLY A 54 -7.14 2.51 -2.68
CA GLY A 54 -7.25 2.89 -1.28
C GLY A 54 -5.95 3.49 -0.77
N THR A 55 -5.85 3.58 0.56
CA THR A 55 -4.64 4.08 1.21
C THR A 55 -4.28 3.21 2.39
N MET A 56 -3.01 2.82 2.46
CA MET A 56 -2.44 2.13 3.62
C MET A 56 -1.37 3.03 4.25
N ILE A 57 -1.40 3.20 5.57
CA ILE A 57 -0.46 4.01 6.34
C ILE A 57 0.16 3.10 7.40
N VAL A 58 1.48 2.98 7.38
CA VAL A 58 2.27 2.18 8.32
C VAL A 58 3.21 3.10 9.07
N CYS A 59 3.03 3.22 10.38
CA CYS A 59 3.88 4.08 11.21
C CYS A 59 5.24 3.44 11.51
N GLY A 60 5.34 2.11 11.55
CA GLY A 60 6.58 1.35 11.74
C GLY A 60 7.23 0.87 10.45
N ASP A 61 7.84 -0.30 10.53
CA ASP A 61 8.60 -0.94 9.46
C ASP A 61 7.72 -1.84 8.58
N ALA A 62 8.11 -1.97 7.31
CA ALA A 62 7.51 -2.90 6.35
C ALA A 62 8.49 -4.01 5.96
N ALA A 63 8.05 -5.25 6.13
CA ALA A 63 8.79 -6.43 5.67
C ALA A 63 8.80 -6.57 4.14
N GLU A 64 9.42 -7.64 3.63
CA GLU A 64 9.61 -7.87 2.20
C GLU A 64 8.29 -7.98 1.41
N GLY A 65 8.35 -7.60 0.13
CA GLY A 65 7.23 -7.72 -0.81
C GLY A 65 6.13 -6.66 -0.64
N LEU A 66 6.46 -5.51 -0.04
CA LEU A 66 5.50 -4.42 0.16
C LEU A 66 4.92 -3.95 -1.18
N GLY A 67 3.60 -3.97 -1.30
CA GLY A 67 2.88 -3.52 -2.50
C GLY A 67 3.05 -4.44 -3.72
N ASP A 68 3.44 -5.71 -3.53
CA ASP A 68 3.59 -6.62 -4.65
C ASP A 68 2.29 -6.80 -5.46
N SER A 69 2.41 -6.76 -6.78
CA SER A 69 1.28 -6.76 -7.73
C SER A 69 0.21 -5.67 -7.47
N MET A 70 0.57 -4.51 -6.89
CA MET A 70 -0.38 -3.43 -6.71
C MET A 70 -0.76 -2.75 -8.03
N TYR A 71 -2.05 -2.46 -8.22
CA TYR A 71 -2.60 -1.84 -9.43
C TYR A 71 -2.75 -0.32 -9.28
N GLU A 72 -3.40 0.13 -8.21
CA GLU A 72 -3.55 1.56 -7.84
C GLU A 72 -3.65 1.73 -6.32
N GLY A 73 -3.64 2.98 -5.87
CA GLY A 73 -3.63 3.37 -4.46
C GLY A 73 -2.27 3.87 -4.00
N ALA A 74 -2.16 4.14 -2.71
CA ALA A 74 -0.93 4.59 -2.08
C ALA A 74 -0.67 3.85 -0.77
N ILE A 75 0.59 3.48 -0.55
CA ILE A 75 1.07 2.97 0.72
C ILE A 75 2.08 3.99 1.27
N PHE A 76 1.88 4.43 2.50
CA PHE A 76 2.77 5.35 3.20
C PHE A 76 3.47 4.62 4.34
N VAL A 77 4.80 4.71 4.43
CA VAL A 77 5.60 4.02 5.47
C VAL A 77 6.49 5.02 6.20
N GLY A 78 6.34 5.10 7.52
CA GLY A 78 7.11 5.98 8.41
C GLY A 78 8.49 5.43 8.80
N GLY A 79 8.65 4.10 8.80
CA GLY A 79 9.91 3.40 9.10
C GLY A 79 10.65 2.85 7.87
N GLY A 80 11.39 1.78 8.10
CA GLY A 80 12.14 1.01 7.12
C GLY A 80 11.24 0.22 6.16
N ILE A 81 11.76 -0.06 4.96
CA ILE A 81 11.13 -0.94 3.98
C ILE A 81 12.21 -1.94 3.59
N ALA A 82 12.00 -3.21 3.92
CA ALA A 82 12.99 -4.26 3.64
C ALA A 82 13.14 -4.48 2.13
N ALA A 83 12.02 -4.67 1.43
CA ALA A 83 11.99 -4.79 -0.02
C ALA A 83 10.60 -4.46 -0.59
N LEU A 84 10.57 -3.76 -1.73
CA LEU A 84 9.36 -3.54 -2.50
C LEU A 84 8.98 -4.80 -3.30
N GLY A 85 7.69 -4.96 -3.55
CA GLY A 85 7.17 -5.93 -4.51
C GLY A 85 7.45 -5.55 -5.96
N SER A 86 7.14 -6.46 -6.89
CA SER A 86 7.62 -6.41 -8.29
C SER A 86 7.20 -5.14 -9.05
N ASP A 87 6.01 -4.62 -8.75
CA ASP A 87 5.44 -3.43 -9.39
C ASP A 87 5.46 -2.18 -8.52
N ALA A 88 5.81 -2.30 -7.25
CA ALA A 88 5.81 -1.18 -6.33
C ALA A 88 7.03 -0.29 -6.59
N VAL A 89 6.80 1.03 -6.64
CA VAL A 89 7.85 2.03 -6.77
C VAL A 89 7.66 3.13 -5.74
N GLU A 90 8.75 3.73 -5.28
CA GLU A 90 8.68 4.94 -4.48
C GLU A 90 8.23 6.13 -5.36
N ALA A 91 7.43 7.01 -4.78
CA ALA A 91 6.97 8.26 -5.38
C ALA A 91 7.19 9.42 -4.42
N GLU A 92 7.15 10.64 -4.96
CA GLU A 92 7.23 11.86 -4.16
C GLU A 92 6.04 11.95 -3.18
N VAL A 93 6.35 12.34 -1.94
CA VAL A 93 5.34 12.71 -0.93
C VAL A 93 5.06 14.20 -1.07
N THR A 94 3.86 14.53 -1.54
CA THR A 94 3.43 15.92 -1.75
C THR A 94 2.97 16.58 -0.43
N ASP A 95 2.77 17.90 -0.46
CA ASP A 95 2.21 18.61 0.70
C ASP A 95 0.78 18.15 1.04
N ASP A 96 -0.02 17.82 0.03
CA ASP A 96 -1.35 17.24 0.22
C ASP A 96 -1.28 15.86 0.89
N ASP A 97 -0.29 15.03 0.52
CA ASP A 97 -0.06 13.74 1.19
C ASP A 97 0.29 13.97 2.67
N ARG A 98 1.14 14.94 2.98
CA ARG A 98 1.53 15.26 4.37
C ARG A 98 0.34 15.75 5.18
N ALA A 99 -0.43 16.70 4.64
CA ALA A 99 -1.64 17.20 5.29
C ALA A 99 -2.69 16.09 5.51
N PHE A 100 -2.81 15.17 4.55
CA PHE A 100 -3.66 13.98 4.68
C PHE A 100 -3.17 13.05 5.79
N LEU A 101 -1.87 12.72 5.82
CA LEU A 101 -1.26 11.86 6.84
C LEU A 101 -1.44 12.46 8.24
N ASP A 102 -1.11 13.75 8.42
CA ASP A 102 -1.24 14.44 9.70
C ASP A 102 -2.66 14.34 10.26
N ARG A 103 -3.66 14.60 9.41
CA ARG A 103 -5.07 14.52 9.79
C ARG A 103 -5.46 13.09 10.18
N VAL A 104 -5.15 12.09 9.35
CA VAL A 104 -5.57 10.70 9.58
C VAL A 104 -4.89 10.11 10.82
N LEU A 105 -3.61 10.42 11.03
CA LEU A 105 -2.85 9.96 12.18
C LEU A 105 -3.34 10.62 13.48
N ALA A 106 -3.66 11.91 13.46
CA ALA A 106 -4.27 12.61 14.58
C ALA A 106 -5.65 12.00 14.94
N GLU A 107 -6.52 11.77 13.93
CA GLU A 107 -7.82 11.11 14.11
C GLU A 107 -7.67 9.68 14.69
N ALA A 108 -6.63 8.95 14.26
CA ALA A 108 -6.30 7.63 14.79
C ALA A 108 -5.69 7.67 16.21
N GLY A 109 -5.32 8.84 16.71
CA GLY A 109 -4.57 9.00 17.96
C GLY A 109 -3.19 8.33 17.89
N LEU A 110 -2.57 8.34 16.72
CA LEU A 110 -1.22 7.89 16.45
C LEU A 110 -0.41 9.15 16.12
N GLY A 111 0.32 9.71 17.09
CA GLY A 111 1.13 10.90 16.88
C GLY A 111 2.46 10.56 16.20
N GLY A 112 3.12 11.56 15.60
CA GLY A 112 4.45 11.39 15.02
C GLY A 112 4.77 12.47 13.98
N SER A 113 6.02 12.54 13.54
CA SER A 113 6.38 13.39 12.40
C SER A 113 6.06 12.66 11.10
N VAL A 114 5.24 13.25 10.24
CA VAL A 114 4.99 12.72 8.88
C VAL A 114 6.11 13.05 7.90
N SER A 115 7.13 13.82 8.34
CA SER A 115 8.19 14.32 7.47
C SER A 115 9.03 13.21 6.83
N SER A 116 9.19 12.09 7.54
CA SER A 116 10.00 10.92 7.15
C SER A 116 9.23 9.86 6.37
N PHE A 117 7.92 10.04 6.15
CA PHE A 117 7.14 9.04 5.43
C PHE A 117 7.63 8.93 3.99
N ARG A 118 7.65 7.69 3.49
CA ARG A 118 7.84 7.37 2.08
C ARG A 118 6.52 6.94 1.49
N LYS A 119 6.30 7.28 0.21
CA LYS A 119 5.10 6.90 -0.54
C LYS A 119 5.44 5.86 -1.59
N ILE A 120 4.62 4.82 -1.64
CA ILE A 120 4.75 3.69 -2.53
C ILE A 120 3.46 3.61 -3.35
N VAL A 121 3.62 3.51 -4.66
CA VAL A 121 2.54 3.44 -5.64
C VAL A 121 2.83 2.35 -6.67
N SER A 122 1.84 2.02 -7.49
CA SER A 122 2.06 1.13 -8.63
C SER A 122 2.95 1.83 -9.67
N GLY A 123 4.02 1.16 -10.06
CA GLY A 123 4.87 1.56 -11.19
C GLY A 123 4.21 1.31 -12.55
N ARG A 124 2.99 0.70 -12.57
CA ARG A 124 2.19 0.42 -13.78
C ARG A 124 2.95 -0.33 -14.89
N LYS A 125 4.03 -1.05 -14.55
CA LYS A 125 4.89 -1.75 -15.52
C LYS A 125 4.16 -2.91 -16.21
N LEU A 126 3.23 -3.57 -15.51
CA LEU A 126 2.40 -4.66 -16.05
C LEU A 126 1.13 -4.22 -16.78
N TRP A 127 0.85 -2.91 -16.92
CA TRP A 127 -0.35 -2.44 -17.64
C TRP A 127 -0.18 -2.49 -19.16
N ASN A 128 1.05 -2.68 -19.65
CA ASN A 128 1.32 -2.90 -21.05
C ASN A 128 1.37 -4.41 -21.32
N PHE A 129 0.22 -5.05 -21.53
CA PHE A 129 0.21 -6.13 -22.51
C PHE A 129 0.61 -5.50 -23.83
N SER A 130 1.81 -5.82 -24.31
CA SER A 130 2.31 -5.39 -25.60
C SER A 130 1.27 -5.72 -26.68
N THR A 131 0.61 -4.69 -27.23
CA THR A 131 -0.14 -4.75 -28.50
C THR A 131 0.83 -4.85 -29.69
N LYS A 132 1.81 -5.75 -29.60
CA LYS A 132 2.62 -6.21 -30.73
C LYS A 132 2.27 -7.69 -30.81
N GLU A 133 1.39 -8.13 -31.71
CA GLU A 133 1.62 -8.15 -33.15
C GLU A 133 0.30 -7.98 -33.96
N PRO A 134 0.09 -6.88 -34.69
CA PRO A 134 -0.98 -6.77 -35.68
C PRO A 134 -0.72 -7.51 -37.00
N GLU A 135 0.43 -8.17 -37.19
CA GLU A 135 0.89 -8.61 -38.52
C GLU A 135 0.71 -10.11 -38.81
N LEU A 136 0.13 -10.90 -37.90
CA LEU A 136 -0.07 -12.36 -38.09
C LEU A 136 -1.39 -12.76 -38.79
N TRP A 137 -2.14 -11.83 -39.40
CA TRP A 137 -3.39 -12.14 -40.11
C TRP A 137 -3.35 -12.01 -41.64
N ARG A 138 -2.22 -11.62 -42.24
CA ARG A 138 -2.14 -11.39 -43.71
C ARG A 138 -1.58 -12.55 -44.54
N THR A 139 -1.50 -13.77 -44.00
CA THR A 139 -1.00 -14.93 -44.77
C THR A 139 -1.92 -16.16 -44.71
N ALA A 140 -3.22 -15.95 -44.50
CA ALA A 140 -4.21 -17.04 -44.44
C ALA A 140 -5.40 -16.89 -45.40
N LEU A 141 -5.25 -16.12 -46.49
CA LEU A 141 -6.12 -16.13 -47.67
C LEU A 141 -5.26 -15.94 -48.92
#